data_AF-A0A7S2Q3A1-F1
#
_entry.id   AF-A0A7S2Q3A1-F1
#
_cell.length_a   1.000
_cell.length_b   1.000
_cell.length_c   1.000
_cell.angle_alpha   90.00
_cell.angle_beta   90.00
_cell.angle_gamma   90.00
#
_symmetry.space_group_name_H-M   'P 1'
#
loop_
_entity.id
_entity.type
_entity.pdbx_description
1 polymer ?
#
loop_
_entity_poly.entity_id
_entity_poly.type
_entity_poly.pdbx_seq_one_letter_code
_entity_poly.pdbx_strand_id
1 'polypeptide(L)'
;AMGVSGSRCQNLLERMGWHTPEFAEDVANTALMEYLENQNLEVTLPRHAPQCDISMADRKPAMYPRPSFCWEGYKMHFGVIGPSSACKRQLREFLPSLANAFVGPAHRLGPGREAVPHYFIDEKLHRLVLWELPEVNWKQGCEDYIREIGLMYCDVVLMLFSDKYPLSDIYCKMCVAMAIHGIPFFVLCTMSGDEMDDKAWHRLKSDFQKKDVKVRMFHPKKPKEFMQELINDVFKEVSWNRSERDAGITKNLDDAILGQTIRLKNIEKKPELNGRCGVCIGFDQEAKRYRVRIINSGVETDLALREDCISILKPKLVGSMVRLHGLESKPELNGRFGFVDEFLRDTERYRVFLPDAPGKALSLALKPK
;
A
#
# COMPACT_ATOMS: atom_id res chain seq x y z
N ALA A 1 -26.36 29.43 14.32
CA ALA A 1 -25.47 29.07 13.20
C ALA A 1 -24.40 28.13 13.73
N MET A 2 -24.57 26.83 13.52
CA MET A 2 -23.55 25.83 13.91
C MET A 2 -22.48 25.84 12.82
N GLY A 3 -21.31 26.39 13.15
CA GLY A 3 -20.16 26.41 12.25
C GLY A 3 -19.66 24.98 12.05
N VAL A 4 -19.71 24.51 10.81
CA VAL A 4 -19.10 23.26 10.38
C VAL A 4 -17.61 23.35 10.71
N SER A 5 -17.14 22.54 11.64
CA SER A 5 -15.71 22.44 11.92
C SER A 5 -15.03 21.76 10.73
N GLY A 6 -14.67 22.54 9.71
CA GLY A 6 -13.77 22.07 8.66
C GLY A 6 -12.57 21.41 9.31
N SER A 7 -12.22 20.19 8.89
CA SER A 7 -11.14 19.44 9.52
C SER A 7 -9.86 20.29 9.48
N ARG A 8 -9.01 20.19 10.52
CA ARG A 8 -7.75 20.94 10.56
C ARG A 8 -6.85 20.61 9.36
N CYS A 9 -7.02 19.44 8.74
CA CYS A 9 -6.41 19.06 7.46
C CYS A 9 -6.94 19.89 6.28
N GLN A 10 -8.25 20.14 6.21
CA GLN A 10 -8.87 20.89 5.11
C GLN A 10 -8.37 22.35 5.06
N ASN A 11 -8.30 23.01 6.21
CA ASN A 11 -7.72 24.36 6.31
C ASN A 11 -6.22 24.41 5.93
N LEU A 12 -5.49 23.31 6.10
CA LEU A 12 -4.08 23.21 5.73
C LEU A 12 -3.90 22.97 4.24
N LEU A 13 -4.68 22.05 3.66
CA LEU A 13 -4.71 21.75 2.23
C LEU A 13 -5.07 23.04 1.45
N GLU A 14 -6.10 23.77 1.88
CA GLU A 14 -6.48 25.06 1.31
C GLU A 14 -5.33 26.10 1.35
N ARG A 15 -4.60 26.19 2.46
CA ARG A 15 -3.42 27.08 2.58
C ARG A 15 -2.24 26.67 1.71
N MET A 16 -2.14 25.40 1.33
CA MET A 16 -1.14 24.89 0.39
C MET A 16 -1.59 25.05 -1.07
N GLY A 17 -2.78 25.62 -1.33
CA GLY A 17 -3.37 25.70 -2.66
C GLY A 17 -3.90 24.35 -3.17
N TRP A 18 -4.03 23.38 -2.27
CA TRP A 18 -4.56 22.05 -2.55
C TRP A 18 -6.02 22.07 -2.12
N HIS A 19 -6.91 22.47 -3.03
CA HIS A 19 -8.34 22.40 -2.76
C HIS A 19 -8.75 20.94 -2.57
N THR A 20 -9.74 20.68 -1.71
CA THR A 20 -10.37 19.36 -1.63
C THR A 20 -10.73 18.95 -3.06
N PRO A 21 -10.14 17.85 -3.58
CA PRO A 21 -10.50 17.39 -4.92
C PRO A 21 -12.02 17.21 -4.96
N GLU A 22 -12.66 17.57 -6.08
CA GLU A 22 -14.12 17.49 -6.25
C GLU A 22 -14.67 16.05 -6.00
N PHE A 23 -13.77 15.07 -5.96
CA PHE A 23 -14.03 13.65 -5.77
C PHE A 23 -13.62 13.12 -4.38
N ALA A 24 -12.94 13.89 -3.52
CA ALA A 24 -12.42 13.39 -2.24
C ALA A 24 -13.52 13.06 -1.22
N GLU A 25 -14.68 13.74 -1.29
CA GLU A 25 -15.86 13.36 -0.51
C GLU A 25 -16.48 12.04 -1.00
N ASP A 26 -16.34 11.70 -2.28
CA ASP A 26 -16.88 10.48 -2.87
C ASP A 26 -15.99 9.26 -2.59
N VAL A 27 -14.69 9.45 -2.38
CA VAL A 27 -13.75 8.37 -1.97
C VAL A 27 -13.96 7.98 -0.50
N ALA A 28 -14.78 8.73 0.26
CA ALA A 28 -15.25 8.33 1.58
C ALA A 28 -16.32 7.22 1.51
N ASN A 29 -16.08 6.19 0.72
CA ASN A 29 -16.86 4.97 0.74
C ASN A 29 -16.85 4.42 2.17
N THR A 30 -18.01 4.41 2.83
CA THR A 30 -18.10 4.02 4.24
C THR A 30 -17.54 2.62 4.47
N ALA A 31 -17.66 1.69 3.53
CA ALA A 31 -17.12 0.34 3.67
C ALA A 31 -15.59 0.28 3.53
N LEU A 32 -14.98 1.03 2.60
CA LEU A 32 -13.51 1.16 2.55
C LEU A 32 -12.98 1.97 3.72
N MET A 33 -13.72 2.97 4.19
CA MET A 33 -13.33 3.77 5.33
C MET A 33 -13.40 2.98 6.62
N GLU A 34 -14.52 2.32 6.86
CA GLU A 34 -14.66 1.32 7.92
C GLU A 34 -13.61 0.23 7.76
N TYR A 35 -13.25 -0.21 6.54
CA TYR A 35 -12.13 -1.12 6.35
C TYR A 35 -10.82 -0.49 6.84
N LEU A 36 -10.38 0.62 6.26
CA LEU A 36 -9.09 1.23 6.58
C LEU A 36 -9.00 1.66 8.06
N GLU A 37 -10.11 2.04 8.67
CA GLU A 37 -10.25 2.41 10.08
C GLU A 37 -10.32 1.17 11.00
N ASN A 38 -11.07 0.12 10.64
CA ASN A 38 -11.19 -1.13 11.40
C ASN A 38 -10.03 -2.11 11.14
N GLN A 39 -9.21 -1.88 10.12
CA GLN A 39 -7.94 -2.57 9.83
C GLN A 39 -6.83 -2.20 10.83
N ASN A 40 -7.19 -1.79 12.05
CA ASN A 40 -6.21 -1.72 13.12
C ASN A 40 -5.57 -3.08 13.41
N LEU A 41 -6.07 -4.21 12.93
CA LEU A 41 -5.52 -5.52 13.23
C LEU A 41 -5.34 -6.37 11.97
N GLU A 42 -4.10 -6.82 11.75
CA GLU A 42 -3.69 -7.83 10.76
C GLU A 42 -3.70 -7.44 9.27
N VAL A 43 -2.54 -6.98 8.77
CA VAL A 43 -2.11 -7.35 7.41
C VAL A 43 -1.58 -8.77 7.47
N THR A 44 -2.49 -9.74 7.53
CA THR A 44 -2.16 -11.11 7.12
C THR A 44 -2.04 -11.04 5.61
N LEU A 45 -0.80 -10.90 5.13
CA LEU A 45 -0.48 -11.14 3.73
C LEU A 45 -1.17 -12.46 3.33
N PRO A 46 -1.68 -12.61 2.09
CA PRO A 46 -2.03 -13.92 1.57
C PRO A 46 -0.88 -14.88 1.93
N ARG A 47 -1.18 -16.13 2.30
CA ARG A 47 -0.26 -17.14 2.88
C ARG A 47 1.06 -17.42 2.13
N HIS A 48 1.39 -16.64 1.11
CA HIS A 48 2.58 -16.70 0.32
C HIS A 48 3.11 -15.28 0.11
N ALA A 49 4.02 -14.84 0.98
CA ALA A 49 5.39 -14.58 0.55
C ALA A 49 6.33 -14.24 1.73
N PRO A 50 7.49 -14.92 1.85
CA PRO A 50 8.42 -14.78 2.97
C PRO A 50 9.02 -13.37 3.07
N GLN A 51 9.23 -12.85 4.29
CA GLN A 51 10.01 -11.63 4.50
C GLN A 51 11.51 -11.95 4.51
N CYS A 52 12.31 -11.07 3.92
CA CYS A 52 13.77 -11.16 3.93
C CYS A 52 14.34 -10.61 5.24
N ASP A 53 15.11 -11.43 5.94
CA ASP A 53 16.08 -10.97 6.93
C ASP A 53 17.36 -10.54 6.17
N ILE A 54 17.69 -9.25 6.24
CA ILE A 54 18.84 -8.65 5.54
C ILE A 54 20.17 -9.02 6.21
N SER A 55 20.15 -9.70 7.37
CA SER A 55 21.37 -10.07 8.11
C SER A 55 22.10 -11.31 7.59
N MET A 56 21.55 -12.02 6.60
CA MET A 56 22.14 -13.26 6.08
C MET A 56 22.48 -13.11 4.59
N ALA A 57 23.59 -12.41 4.31
CA ALA A 57 24.35 -12.71 3.10
C ALA A 57 24.88 -14.14 3.22
N ASP A 58 24.77 -14.91 2.14
CA ASP A 58 25.27 -16.29 1.99
C ASP A 58 24.43 -17.42 2.63
N ARG A 59 23.50 -17.98 1.84
CA ARG A 59 23.60 -19.35 1.24
C ARG A 59 22.23 -19.81 0.72
N LYS A 60 22.08 -19.75 -0.61
CA LYS A 60 20.90 -20.05 -1.47
C LYS A 60 19.86 -18.92 -1.57
N PRO A 61 19.44 -18.55 -2.80
CA PRO A 61 18.43 -17.51 -2.98
C PRO A 61 17.10 -18.04 -2.44
N ALA A 62 16.58 -17.39 -1.40
CA ALA A 62 15.19 -17.53 -1.00
C ALA A 62 14.32 -17.32 -2.24
N MET A 63 13.38 -18.23 -2.49
CA MET A 63 12.71 -18.38 -3.79
C MET A 63 11.91 -17.13 -4.22
N TYR A 64 11.66 -16.20 -3.29
CA TYR A 64 10.93 -14.95 -3.49
C TYR A 64 11.46 -13.87 -2.51
N PRO A 65 12.44 -13.04 -2.88
CA PRO A 65 12.82 -11.92 -2.03
C PRO A 65 11.70 -10.89 -2.01
N ARG A 66 11.31 -10.41 -0.82
CA ARG A 66 10.35 -9.30 -0.69
C ARG A 66 10.94 -8.08 -1.39
N PRO A 67 10.24 -7.47 -2.36
CA PRO A 67 10.72 -6.24 -2.95
C PRO A 67 10.96 -5.21 -1.86
N SER A 68 12.04 -4.45 -1.99
CA SER A 68 12.41 -3.40 -1.04
C SER A 68 11.29 -2.38 -0.81
N PHE A 69 10.29 -2.35 -1.69
CA PHE A 69 9.19 -1.41 -1.68
C PHE A 69 7.95 -1.90 -0.89
N CYS A 70 7.80 -3.21 -0.67
CA CYS A 70 6.67 -3.78 0.08
C CYS A 70 6.90 -3.82 1.60
N TRP A 71 7.97 -3.21 2.14
CA TRP A 71 8.40 -3.34 3.54
C TRP A 71 7.45 -2.73 4.59
N GLU A 72 6.49 -1.92 4.17
CA GLU A 72 5.53 -1.20 5.02
C GLU A 72 4.32 -2.08 5.36
N GLY A 73 4.50 -3.09 6.23
CA GLY A 73 3.44 -4.05 6.57
C GLY A 73 2.16 -3.51 7.24
N TYR A 74 2.02 -2.19 7.42
CA TYR A 74 0.79 -1.55 7.91
C TYR A 74 0.01 -0.85 6.78
N LYS A 75 0.56 -0.83 5.57
CA LYS A 75 -0.10 -0.23 4.41
C LYS A 75 -0.65 -1.31 3.48
N MET A 76 -1.71 -0.93 2.79
CA MET A 76 -2.29 -1.67 1.70
C MET A 76 -1.56 -1.33 0.40
N HIS A 77 -0.99 -2.33 -0.25
CA HIS A 77 -0.18 -2.20 -1.45
C HIS A 77 -1.00 -2.52 -2.70
N PHE A 78 -1.23 -1.50 -3.54
CA PHE A 78 -1.87 -1.68 -4.84
C PHE A 78 -0.82 -1.65 -5.93
N GLY A 79 -0.67 -2.74 -6.69
CA GLY A 79 0.22 -2.78 -7.84
C GLY A 79 -0.50 -2.34 -9.11
N VAL A 80 0.03 -1.37 -9.84
CA VAL A 80 -0.51 -0.93 -11.14
C VAL A 80 0.40 -1.44 -12.26
N ILE A 81 -0.12 -2.29 -13.13
CA ILE A 81 0.58 -2.82 -14.30
C ILE A 81 -0.20 -2.54 -15.59
N GLY A 82 0.48 -2.48 -16.74
CA GLY A 82 -0.17 -2.29 -18.04
C GLY A 82 0.85 -2.15 -19.18
N PRO A 83 0.43 -2.30 -20.46
CA PRO A 83 1.30 -2.36 -21.64
C PRO A 83 1.76 -1.00 -22.16
N SER A 84 1.28 0.10 -21.57
CA SER A 84 1.60 1.43 -22.06
C SER A 84 1.74 2.42 -20.92
N SER A 85 2.84 3.17 -20.98
CA SER A 85 2.99 4.44 -20.26
C SER A 85 1.81 5.38 -20.46
N ALA A 86 1.05 5.31 -21.56
CA ALA A 86 -0.14 6.13 -21.78
C ALA A 86 -1.27 5.79 -20.80
N CYS A 87 -1.58 4.50 -20.60
CA CYS A 87 -2.63 4.07 -19.67
C CYS A 87 -2.24 4.44 -18.22
N LYS A 88 -0.97 4.22 -17.85
CA LYS A 88 -0.44 4.59 -16.54
C LYS A 88 -0.38 6.10 -16.35
N ARG A 89 -0.06 6.86 -17.41
CA ARG A 89 -0.08 8.33 -17.41
C ARG A 89 -1.48 8.86 -17.15
N GLN A 90 -2.52 8.29 -17.77
CA GLN A 90 -3.89 8.70 -17.50
C GLN A 90 -4.27 8.47 -16.03
N LEU A 91 -3.88 7.34 -15.45
CA LEU A 91 -4.08 7.13 -14.01
C LEU A 91 -3.32 8.19 -13.19
N ARG A 92 -2.08 8.53 -13.54
CA ARG A 92 -1.31 9.59 -12.87
C ARG A 92 -1.93 10.98 -13.00
N GLU A 93 -2.44 11.33 -14.17
CA GLU A 93 -3.13 12.60 -14.42
C GLU A 93 -4.47 12.65 -13.66
N PHE A 94 -5.10 11.50 -13.49
CA PHE A 94 -6.35 11.34 -12.77
C PHE A 94 -6.18 11.32 -11.24
N LEU A 95 -5.09 10.77 -10.71
CA LEU A 95 -4.86 10.61 -9.27
C LEU A 95 -5.04 11.92 -8.47
N PRO A 96 -4.51 13.09 -8.91
CA PRO A 96 -4.74 14.37 -8.24
C PRO A 96 -6.20 14.80 -8.17
N SER A 97 -7.03 14.38 -9.13
CA SER A 97 -8.48 14.65 -9.08
C SER A 97 -9.18 13.74 -8.08
N LEU A 98 -8.62 12.55 -7.82
CA LEU A 98 -9.20 11.60 -6.88
C LEU A 98 -8.86 11.94 -5.44
N ALA A 99 -7.60 12.28 -5.20
CA ALA A 99 -7.01 12.38 -3.88
C ALA A 99 -5.75 13.25 -3.92
N ASN A 100 -5.39 13.77 -2.76
CA ASN A 100 -4.13 14.46 -2.55
C ASN A 100 -3.00 13.42 -2.53
N ALA A 101 -2.53 13.02 -3.71
CA ALA A 101 -1.45 12.04 -3.85
C ALA A 101 -0.13 12.72 -4.23
N PHE A 102 0.99 12.20 -3.74
CA PHE A 102 2.32 12.59 -4.19
C PHE A 102 3.14 11.39 -4.64
N VAL A 103 4.03 11.64 -5.60
CA VAL A 103 4.94 10.64 -6.15
C VAL A 103 6.15 10.52 -5.23
N GLY A 104 6.37 9.34 -4.69
CA GLY A 104 7.56 9.03 -3.89
C GLY A 104 8.78 8.68 -4.74
N PRO A 105 9.93 8.41 -4.10
CA PRO A 105 11.14 8.03 -4.81
C PRO A 105 10.95 6.69 -5.53
N ALA A 106 11.49 6.59 -6.75
CA ALA A 106 11.48 5.35 -7.50
C ALA A 106 12.34 4.27 -6.78
N HIS A 107 11.79 3.07 -6.64
CA HIS A 107 12.47 1.92 -6.07
C HIS A 107 12.95 1.00 -7.18
N ARG A 108 14.27 0.82 -7.27
CA ARG A 108 14.87 -0.06 -8.26
C ARG A 108 14.57 -1.53 -7.94
N LEU A 109 13.90 -2.21 -8.87
CA LEU A 109 13.64 -3.64 -8.81
C LEU A 109 14.72 -4.46 -9.52
N GLY A 110 15.37 -3.84 -10.51
CA GLY A 110 16.41 -4.46 -11.32
C GLY A 110 16.98 -3.48 -12.35
N PRO A 111 17.84 -3.94 -13.26
CA PRO A 111 18.31 -3.11 -14.38
C PRO A 111 17.15 -2.60 -15.23
N GLY A 112 16.96 -1.27 -15.27
CA GLY A 112 15.91 -0.62 -16.07
C GLY A 112 14.49 -0.84 -15.56
N ARG A 113 14.31 -1.28 -14.31
CA ARG A 113 13.01 -1.57 -13.71
C ARG A 113 12.87 -0.85 -12.39
N GLU A 114 11.84 -0.02 -12.31
CA GLU A 114 11.55 0.79 -11.15
C GLU A 114 10.06 0.67 -10.80
N ALA A 115 9.79 0.56 -9.49
CA ALA A 115 8.46 0.73 -8.93
C ALA A 115 8.37 2.14 -8.35
N VAL A 116 7.34 2.89 -8.74
CA VAL A 116 7.15 4.27 -8.27
C VAL A 116 5.94 4.32 -7.35
N PRO A 117 6.11 4.63 -6.04
CA PRO A 117 4.98 4.75 -5.13
C PRO A 117 4.24 6.07 -5.34
N HIS A 118 2.93 6.01 -5.21
CA HIS A 118 2.05 7.16 -5.04
C HIS A 118 1.45 7.05 -3.63
N TYR A 119 1.78 8.02 -2.79
CA TYR A 119 1.32 8.10 -1.41
C TYR A 119 0.17 9.09 -1.30
N PHE A 120 -0.87 8.69 -0.58
CA PHE A 120 -2.05 9.52 -0.36
C PHE A 120 -1.90 10.29 0.95
N ILE A 121 -2.15 11.60 0.91
CA ILE A 121 -2.07 12.50 2.07
C ILE A 121 -3.41 12.54 2.81
N ASP A 122 -4.50 12.23 2.12
CA ASP A 122 -5.83 12.22 2.73
C ASP A 122 -5.83 11.27 3.93
N GLU A 123 -6.31 11.78 5.07
CA GLU A 123 -6.40 11.05 6.35
C GLU A 123 -7.08 9.69 6.18
N LYS A 124 -7.95 9.61 5.19
CA LYS A 124 -8.72 8.43 4.84
C LYS A 124 -7.95 7.38 4.05
N LEU A 125 -6.97 7.81 3.25
CA LEU A 125 -6.24 6.97 2.29
C LEU A 125 -4.76 6.80 2.63
N HIS A 126 -4.24 7.44 3.69
CA HIS A 126 -2.82 7.41 4.05
C HIS A 126 -2.23 5.99 4.29
N ARG A 127 -3.10 5.00 4.52
CA ARG A 127 -2.74 3.59 4.64
C ARG A 127 -2.59 2.89 3.28
N LEU A 128 -2.94 3.53 2.18
CA LEU A 128 -2.83 2.96 0.83
C LEU A 128 -1.54 3.47 0.17
N VAL A 129 -0.83 2.57 -0.51
CA VAL A 129 0.24 2.93 -1.46
C VAL A 129 -0.07 2.32 -2.80
N LEU A 130 -0.11 3.15 -3.82
CA LEU A 130 -0.29 2.73 -5.18
C LEU A 130 1.06 2.68 -5.88
N TRP A 131 1.52 1.50 -6.24
CA TRP A 131 2.79 1.23 -6.90
C TRP A 131 2.60 1.24 -8.41
N GLU A 132 3.17 2.21 -9.10
CA GLU A 132 3.33 2.13 -10.55
C GLU A 132 4.47 1.15 -10.86
N LEU A 133 4.13 -0.02 -11.37
CA LEU A 133 5.07 -1.10 -11.65
C LEU A 133 5.54 -1.06 -13.13
N PRO A 134 6.74 -1.60 -13.42
CA PRO A 134 7.26 -1.62 -14.79
C PRO A 134 6.38 -2.47 -15.71
N GLU A 135 6.59 -2.39 -17.02
CA GLU A 135 5.84 -3.23 -17.96
C GLU A 135 6.44 -4.64 -18.03
N VAL A 136 5.62 -5.63 -18.37
CA VAL A 136 6.13 -6.98 -18.62
C VAL A 136 6.97 -6.97 -19.89
N ASN A 137 8.18 -7.50 -19.82
CA ASN A 137 9.01 -7.66 -21.01
C ASN A 137 8.43 -8.80 -21.86
N TRP A 138 8.33 -8.62 -23.18
CA TRP A 138 7.80 -9.62 -24.09
C TRP A 138 8.55 -10.97 -24.07
N LYS A 139 9.82 -10.98 -23.62
CA LYS A 139 10.61 -12.21 -23.41
C LYS A 139 10.40 -12.86 -22.04
N GLN A 140 9.77 -12.17 -21.10
CA GLN A 140 9.64 -12.63 -19.73
C GLN A 140 8.36 -13.44 -19.55
N GLY A 141 8.46 -14.60 -18.89
CA GLY A 141 7.29 -15.37 -18.48
C GLY A 141 6.49 -14.67 -17.38
N CYS A 142 5.17 -14.85 -17.35
CA CYS A 142 4.29 -14.23 -16.35
C CYS A 142 4.68 -14.59 -14.91
N GLU A 143 5.05 -15.85 -14.68
CA GLU A 143 5.54 -16.36 -13.40
C GLU A 143 6.79 -15.63 -12.91
N ASP A 144 7.76 -15.45 -13.80
CA ASP A 144 9.00 -14.74 -13.48
C ASP A 144 8.74 -13.27 -13.21
N TYR A 145 7.80 -12.66 -13.92
CA TYR A 145 7.39 -11.29 -13.67
C TYR A 145 6.69 -11.13 -12.31
N ILE A 146 5.73 -12.01 -11.97
CA ILE A 146 5.06 -12.02 -10.67
C ILE A 146 6.09 -12.13 -9.54
N ARG A 147 7.07 -13.03 -9.70
CA ARG A 147 8.15 -13.25 -8.74
C ARG A 147 9.07 -12.03 -8.62
N GLU A 148 9.60 -11.54 -9.74
CA GLU A 148 10.61 -10.47 -9.77
C GLU A 148 10.07 -9.14 -9.26
N ILE A 149 8.85 -8.80 -9.67
CA ILE A 149 8.19 -7.55 -9.25
C ILE A 149 7.59 -7.71 -7.85
N GLY A 150 7.39 -8.94 -7.39
CA GLY A 150 6.79 -9.27 -6.10
C GLY A 150 5.30 -8.92 -6.06
N LEU A 151 4.56 -9.28 -7.11
CA LEU A 151 3.10 -9.08 -7.14
C LEU A 151 2.37 -9.84 -6.03
N MET A 152 2.95 -10.93 -5.52
CA MET A 152 2.42 -11.67 -4.36
C MET A 152 2.40 -10.84 -3.06
N TYR A 153 3.16 -9.73 -3.02
CA TYR A 153 3.18 -8.80 -1.89
C TYR A 153 2.25 -7.59 -2.08
N CYS A 154 1.51 -7.54 -3.19
CA CYS A 154 0.45 -6.57 -3.39
C CYS A 154 -0.87 -7.14 -2.84
N ASP A 155 -1.61 -6.34 -2.09
CA ASP A 155 -2.96 -6.71 -1.65
C ASP A 155 -3.92 -6.80 -2.85
N VAL A 156 -3.71 -5.94 -3.84
CA VAL A 156 -4.50 -5.90 -5.08
C VAL A 156 -3.62 -5.46 -6.26
N VAL A 157 -3.84 -6.04 -7.44
CA VAL A 157 -3.21 -5.58 -8.69
C VAL A 157 -4.26 -4.95 -9.63
N LEU A 158 -4.05 -3.69 -10.00
CA LEU A 158 -4.82 -2.99 -11.02
C LEU A 158 -4.10 -3.11 -12.37
N MET A 159 -4.72 -3.82 -13.31
CA MET A 159 -4.18 -4.08 -14.62
C MET A 159 -4.84 -3.17 -15.66
N LEU A 160 -4.11 -2.15 -16.13
CA LEU A 160 -4.62 -1.11 -17.02
C LEU A 160 -4.45 -1.47 -18.50
N PHE A 161 -5.49 -1.23 -19.31
CA PHE A 161 -5.51 -1.36 -20.77
C PHE A 161 -6.17 -0.16 -21.42
N SER A 162 -6.16 -0.09 -22.74
CA SER A 162 -7.03 0.82 -23.47
C SER A 162 -7.53 0.17 -24.75
N ASP A 163 -8.40 0.86 -25.47
CA ASP A 163 -8.80 0.50 -26.82
C ASP A 163 -7.63 0.46 -27.81
N LYS A 164 -6.67 1.38 -27.69
CA LYS A 164 -5.44 1.37 -28.49
C LYS A 164 -4.47 0.28 -28.06
N TYR A 165 -4.52 -0.10 -26.78
CA TYR A 165 -3.65 -1.12 -26.19
C TYR A 165 -4.50 -2.20 -25.52
N PRO A 166 -5.17 -3.07 -26.31
CA PRO A 166 -6.05 -4.10 -25.78
C PRO A 166 -5.26 -5.15 -24.99
N LEU A 167 -5.98 -5.97 -24.22
CA LEU A 167 -5.42 -7.08 -23.44
C LEU A 167 -4.69 -8.06 -24.39
N SER A 168 -3.38 -7.89 -24.52
CA SER A 168 -2.56 -8.77 -25.34
C SER A 168 -2.45 -10.16 -24.69
N ASP A 169 -1.97 -11.13 -25.46
CA ASP A 169 -1.84 -12.52 -24.99
C ASP A 169 -1.01 -12.63 -23.69
N ILE A 170 0.07 -11.84 -23.57
CA ILE A 170 0.90 -11.84 -22.35
C ILE A 170 0.14 -11.34 -21.11
N TYR A 171 -0.76 -10.38 -21.24
CA TYR A 171 -1.56 -9.91 -20.09
C TYR A 171 -2.74 -10.84 -19.80
N CYS A 172 -3.31 -11.50 -20.80
CA CYS A 172 -4.25 -12.61 -20.56
C CYS A 172 -3.59 -13.71 -19.72
N LYS A 173 -2.38 -14.13 -20.12
CA LYS A 173 -1.57 -15.10 -19.37
C LYS A 173 -1.21 -14.61 -17.97
N MET A 174 -0.97 -13.31 -17.82
CA MET A 174 -0.72 -12.69 -16.51
C MET A 174 -1.95 -12.79 -15.59
N CYS A 175 -3.16 -12.53 -16.08
CA CYS A 175 -4.39 -12.72 -15.30
C CYS A 175 -4.53 -14.17 -14.80
N VAL A 176 -4.28 -15.15 -15.69
CA VAL A 176 -4.32 -16.57 -15.32
C VAL A 176 -3.27 -16.90 -14.27
N ALA A 177 -2.04 -16.42 -14.44
CA ALA A 177 -0.96 -16.63 -13.47
C ALA A 177 -1.30 -16.02 -12.11
N MET A 178 -1.79 -14.77 -12.07
CA MET A 178 -2.23 -14.13 -10.82
C MET A 178 -3.37 -14.90 -10.14
N ALA A 179 -4.34 -15.41 -10.91
CA ALA A 179 -5.42 -16.24 -10.37
C ALA A 179 -4.90 -17.55 -9.77
N ILE A 180 -3.93 -18.22 -10.42
CA ILE A 180 -3.28 -19.44 -9.90
C ILE A 180 -2.58 -19.16 -8.57
N HIS A 181 -1.94 -18.00 -8.44
CA HIS A 181 -1.27 -17.57 -7.20
C HIS A 181 -2.20 -16.97 -6.15
N GLY A 182 -3.50 -16.86 -6.44
CA GLY A 182 -4.48 -16.23 -5.54
C GLY A 182 -4.22 -14.73 -5.30
N ILE A 183 -3.58 -14.05 -6.25
CA ILE A 183 -3.34 -12.59 -6.19
C ILE A 183 -4.63 -11.89 -6.61
N PRO A 184 -5.27 -11.06 -5.76
CA PRO A 184 -6.45 -10.31 -6.15
C PRO A 184 -6.10 -9.29 -7.25
N PHE A 185 -6.87 -9.25 -8.33
CA PHE A 185 -6.63 -8.29 -9.40
C PHE A 185 -7.91 -7.76 -10.05
N PHE A 186 -7.81 -6.55 -10.59
CA PHE A 186 -8.84 -5.91 -11.38
C PHE A 186 -8.29 -5.53 -12.74
N VAL A 187 -9.00 -5.89 -13.80
CA VAL A 187 -8.67 -5.42 -15.15
C VAL A 187 -9.44 -4.13 -15.40
N LEU A 188 -8.73 -3.04 -15.66
CA LEU A 188 -9.27 -1.71 -15.89
C LEU A 188 -8.99 -1.27 -17.33
N CYS A 189 -10.04 -0.91 -18.07
CA CYS A 189 -9.87 -0.28 -19.39
C CYS A 189 -9.93 1.24 -19.28
N THR A 190 -8.81 1.91 -19.54
CA THR A 190 -8.65 3.36 -19.68
C THR A 190 -8.93 3.80 -21.12
N MET A 191 -9.62 4.94 -21.34
CA MET A 191 -9.93 5.40 -22.71
C MET A 191 -8.76 6.17 -23.29
N SER A 192 -8.28 5.83 -24.48
CA SER A 192 -7.14 6.51 -25.09
C SER A 192 -7.47 7.86 -25.77
N GLY A 193 -8.70 8.36 -25.63
CA GLY A 193 -9.18 9.65 -26.15
C GLY A 193 -10.63 9.97 -25.75
N ASP A 194 -11.08 11.20 -26.03
CA ASP A 194 -12.41 11.71 -25.66
C ASP A 194 -13.57 11.15 -26.49
N GLU A 195 -13.27 10.42 -27.56
CA GLU A 195 -14.19 10.03 -28.64
C GLU A 195 -14.46 8.52 -28.78
N MET A 196 -14.23 7.71 -27.75
CA MET A 196 -14.72 6.31 -27.83
C MET A 196 -16.26 6.33 -27.80
N ASP A 197 -16.86 5.88 -28.90
CA ASP A 197 -18.30 5.75 -29.00
C ASP A 197 -18.82 4.56 -28.17
N ASP A 198 -20.12 4.60 -27.81
CA ASP A 198 -20.77 3.54 -27.04
C ASP A 198 -20.63 2.16 -27.72
N LYS A 199 -20.43 2.14 -29.04
CA LYS A 199 -20.27 0.91 -29.82
C LYS A 199 -18.92 0.24 -29.58
N ALA A 200 -17.82 1.00 -29.56
CA ALA A 200 -16.49 0.52 -29.20
C ALA A 200 -16.47 0.05 -27.73
N TRP A 201 -17.15 0.79 -26.84
CA TRP A 201 -17.34 0.39 -25.44
C TRP A 201 -18.06 -0.96 -25.32
N HIS A 202 -19.21 -1.12 -25.99
CA HIS A 202 -19.96 -2.38 -26.00
C HIS A 202 -19.18 -3.55 -26.61
N ARG A 203 -18.41 -3.30 -27.68
CA ARG A 203 -17.56 -4.33 -28.29
C ARG A 203 -16.50 -4.81 -27.31
N LEU A 204 -15.80 -3.89 -26.65
CA LEU A 204 -14.77 -4.23 -25.68
C LEU A 204 -15.36 -5.02 -24.51
N LYS A 205 -16.51 -4.58 -23.99
CA LYS A 205 -17.24 -5.30 -22.93
C LYS A 205 -17.63 -6.71 -23.35
N SER A 206 -18.15 -6.88 -24.57
CA SER A 206 -18.52 -8.20 -25.12
C SER A 206 -17.30 -9.11 -25.27
N ASP A 207 -16.18 -8.59 -25.75
CA ASP A 207 -14.95 -9.37 -25.95
C ASP A 207 -14.37 -9.87 -24.62
N PHE A 208 -14.50 -9.10 -23.54
CA PHE A 208 -14.12 -9.56 -22.21
C PHE A 208 -15.12 -10.55 -21.59
N GLN A 209 -16.42 -10.33 -21.77
CA GLN A 209 -17.46 -11.27 -21.31
C GLN A 209 -17.28 -12.67 -21.92
N LYS A 210 -16.89 -12.75 -23.20
CA LYS A 210 -16.58 -14.03 -23.86
C LYS A 210 -15.39 -14.78 -23.26
N LYS A 211 -14.49 -14.08 -22.57
CA LYS A 211 -13.28 -14.65 -21.97
C LYS A 211 -13.49 -15.09 -20.52
N ASP A 212 -14.70 -14.97 -19.98
CA ASP A 212 -15.02 -15.21 -18.57
C ASP A 212 -14.12 -14.44 -17.59
N VAL A 213 -13.57 -13.30 -18.04
CA VAL A 213 -12.79 -12.39 -17.21
C VAL A 213 -13.71 -11.28 -16.75
N LYS A 214 -13.88 -11.15 -15.44
CA LYS A 214 -14.61 -10.04 -14.83
C LYS A 214 -13.80 -8.74 -15.02
N VAL A 215 -14.07 -8.03 -16.11
CA VAL A 215 -13.41 -6.76 -16.43
C VAL A 215 -14.26 -5.59 -15.95
N ARG A 216 -13.60 -4.61 -15.30
CA ARG A 216 -14.19 -3.33 -14.93
C ARG A 216 -13.72 -2.30 -15.95
N MET A 217 -14.64 -1.57 -16.53
CA MET A 217 -14.30 -0.57 -17.54
C MET A 217 -14.30 0.81 -16.89
N PHE A 218 -13.20 1.54 -17.01
CA PHE A 218 -13.05 2.87 -16.44
C PHE A 218 -13.59 3.89 -17.44
N HIS A 219 -14.59 4.66 -17.02
CA HIS A 219 -15.13 5.75 -17.81
C HIS A 219 -14.54 7.08 -17.34
N PRO A 220 -13.51 7.65 -17.98
CA PRO A 220 -12.90 8.92 -17.57
C PRO A 220 -13.85 10.10 -17.47
N LYS A 221 -14.98 10.12 -18.18
CA LYS A 221 -16.02 11.17 -18.01
C LYS A 221 -16.95 10.93 -16.81
N LYS A 222 -16.94 9.73 -16.22
CA LYS A 222 -17.74 9.36 -15.05
C LYS A 222 -16.87 8.67 -13.97
N PRO A 223 -15.79 9.32 -13.52
CA PRO A 223 -14.83 8.69 -12.62
C PRO A 223 -15.44 8.39 -11.24
N LYS A 224 -16.41 9.19 -10.78
CA LYS A 224 -17.11 9.01 -9.48
C LYS A 224 -17.76 7.63 -9.36
N GLU A 225 -18.67 7.32 -10.29
CA GLU A 225 -19.45 6.09 -10.29
C GLU A 225 -18.53 4.86 -10.30
N PHE A 226 -17.49 4.91 -11.14
CA PHE A 226 -16.53 3.81 -11.26
C PHE A 226 -15.71 3.60 -9.98
N MET A 227 -15.19 4.67 -9.38
CA MET A 227 -14.29 4.54 -8.23
C MET A 227 -15.03 3.99 -7.02
N GLN A 228 -16.28 4.39 -6.81
CA GLN A 228 -17.12 3.84 -5.77
C GLN A 228 -17.33 2.32 -5.94
N GLU A 229 -17.60 1.86 -7.17
CA GLU A 229 -17.73 0.42 -7.47
C GLU A 229 -16.42 -0.34 -7.29
N LEU A 230 -15.30 0.19 -7.82
CA LEU A 230 -13.99 -0.43 -7.70
C LEU A 230 -13.60 -0.59 -6.22
N ILE A 231 -13.80 0.45 -5.42
CA ILE A 231 -13.52 0.45 -4.00
C ILE A 231 -14.36 -0.61 -3.26
N ASN A 232 -15.67 -0.68 -3.56
CA ASN A 232 -16.55 -1.69 -2.97
C ASN A 232 -16.12 -3.12 -3.32
N ASP A 233 -15.70 -3.35 -4.56
CA ASP A 233 -15.26 -4.67 -4.99
C ASP A 233 -13.90 -5.04 -4.40
N VAL A 234 -12.96 -4.10 -4.35
CA VAL A 234 -11.68 -4.24 -3.65
C VAL A 234 -11.93 -4.64 -2.20
N PHE A 235 -12.84 -3.95 -1.51
CA PHE A 235 -13.18 -4.26 -0.14
C PHE A 235 -13.75 -5.67 0.00
N LYS A 236 -14.71 -6.07 -0.85
CA LYS A 236 -15.28 -7.43 -0.83
C LYS A 236 -14.20 -8.49 -1.01
N GLU A 237 -13.30 -8.32 -1.98
CA GLU A 237 -12.27 -9.32 -2.23
C GLU A 237 -11.21 -9.39 -1.13
N VAL A 238 -10.81 -8.24 -0.59
CA VAL A 238 -9.79 -8.24 0.47
C VAL A 238 -10.37 -8.71 1.81
N SER A 239 -11.64 -8.38 2.10
CA SER A 239 -12.33 -8.83 3.32
C SER A 239 -12.68 -10.33 3.29
N TRP A 240 -13.14 -10.86 2.14
CA TRP A 240 -13.46 -12.28 1.97
C TRP A 240 -12.26 -13.19 2.28
N ASN A 241 -11.06 -12.75 1.90
CA ASN A 241 -9.83 -13.50 2.15
C ASN A 241 -9.40 -13.52 3.64
N ARG A 242 -10.08 -12.79 4.54
CA ARG A 242 -9.68 -12.64 5.96
C ARG A 242 -10.73 -13.09 6.99
N SER A 243 -12.00 -13.25 6.61
CA SER A 243 -13.11 -13.09 7.57
C SER A 243 -13.54 -14.29 8.43
N GLU A 244 -12.88 -15.46 8.42
CA GLU A 244 -13.36 -16.59 9.26
C GLU A 244 -12.45 -17.05 10.40
N ARG A 245 -11.14 -16.76 10.36
CA ARG A 245 -10.20 -17.36 11.34
C ARG A 245 -9.71 -16.41 12.43
N ASP A 246 -9.65 -15.10 12.16
CA ASP A 246 -8.85 -14.19 12.98
C ASP A 246 -9.66 -13.15 13.79
N ALA A 247 -10.99 -13.08 13.57
CA ALA A 247 -11.87 -12.10 14.23
C ALA A 247 -11.90 -12.18 15.78
N GLY A 248 -11.45 -13.28 16.37
CA GLY A 248 -11.36 -13.46 17.83
C GLY A 248 -10.06 -12.96 18.47
N ILE A 249 -8.98 -12.78 17.68
CA ILE A 249 -7.62 -12.52 18.20
C ILE A 249 -7.42 -11.04 18.55
N THR A 250 -8.37 -10.18 18.15
CA THR A 250 -8.13 -8.76 17.96
C THR A 250 -8.97 -7.84 18.86
N LYS A 251 -9.89 -8.39 19.66
CA LYS A 251 -10.77 -7.60 20.53
C LYS A 251 -10.03 -6.98 21.73
N ASN A 252 -10.15 -5.66 21.87
CA ASN A 252 -9.65 -4.81 22.97
C ASN A 252 -8.12 -4.82 23.17
N LEU A 253 -7.39 -4.62 22.08
CA LEU A 253 -5.95 -4.35 22.08
C LEU A 253 -5.66 -2.87 22.35
N ASP A 254 -4.55 -2.61 23.02
CA ASP A 254 -3.95 -1.27 23.04
C ASP A 254 -3.33 -1.00 21.66
N ASP A 255 -3.96 -0.09 20.92
CA ASP A 255 -3.55 0.37 19.58
C ASP A 255 -2.11 0.91 19.52
N ALA A 256 -1.44 1.10 20.67
CA ALA A 256 -0.08 1.59 20.73
C ALA A 256 0.97 0.58 20.19
N ILE A 257 0.76 -0.72 20.39
CA ILE A 257 1.82 -1.75 20.14
C ILE A 257 1.55 -2.58 18.88
N LEU A 258 0.29 -2.69 18.52
CA LEU A 258 -0.12 -3.53 17.42
C LEU A 258 0.32 -2.98 16.06
N GLY A 259 0.70 -3.90 15.16
CA GLY A 259 1.29 -3.58 13.86
C GLY A 259 2.70 -3.01 13.97
N GLN A 260 3.17 -2.69 15.18
CA GLN A 260 4.49 -2.13 15.37
C GLN A 260 5.57 -3.18 15.14
N THR A 261 6.66 -2.74 14.52
CA THR A 261 7.91 -3.49 14.57
C THR A 261 8.48 -3.40 15.97
N ILE A 262 8.70 -4.56 16.57
CA ILE A 262 9.27 -4.69 17.90
C ILE A 262 10.62 -5.41 17.84
N ARG A 263 11.51 -5.12 18.78
CA ARG A 263 12.71 -5.90 19.07
C ARG A 263 12.43 -6.82 20.23
N LEU A 264 12.76 -8.07 20.01
CA LEU A 264 12.70 -9.13 21.01
C LEU A 264 13.86 -8.97 21.98
N LYS A 265 13.58 -9.07 23.27
CA LYS A 265 14.57 -9.01 24.35
C LYS A 265 14.14 -9.93 25.49
N ASN A 266 15.04 -10.26 26.39
CA ASN A 266 14.74 -10.99 27.64
C ASN A 266 13.99 -12.33 27.44
N ILE A 267 14.09 -12.97 26.28
CA ILE A 267 13.49 -14.30 26.02
C ILE A 267 14.41 -15.37 26.59
N GLU A 268 14.06 -15.95 27.73
CA GLU A 268 14.86 -16.96 28.42
C GLU A 268 14.87 -18.33 27.70
N LYS A 269 13.71 -18.76 27.18
CA LYS A 269 13.56 -20.09 26.56
C LYS A 269 14.21 -20.21 25.18
N LYS A 270 14.42 -19.08 24.50
CA LYS A 270 14.96 -18.97 23.13
C LYS A 270 15.85 -17.73 23.02
N PRO A 271 17.00 -17.71 23.72
CA PRO A 271 17.86 -16.53 23.80
C PRO A 271 18.40 -16.08 22.44
N GLU A 272 18.47 -16.97 21.45
CA GLU A 272 18.85 -16.69 20.06
C GLU A 272 17.87 -15.76 19.31
N LEU A 273 16.68 -15.56 19.87
CA LEU A 273 15.70 -14.60 19.35
C LEU A 273 15.91 -13.19 19.90
N ASN A 274 16.69 -13.02 20.98
CA ASN A 274 16.97 -11.70 21.53
C ASN A 274 17.78 -10.85 20.53
N GLY A 275 17.40 -9.59 20.40
CA GLY A 275 17.94 -8.66 19.39
C GLY A 275 17.24 -8.72 18.03
N ARG A 276 16.50 -9.81 17.74
CA ARG A 276 15.73 -9.94 16.49
C ARG A 276 14.50 -9.04 16.49
N CYS A 277 13.96 -8.81 15.29
CA CYS A 277 12.77 -7.99 15.09
C CYS A 277 11.56 -8.86 14.73
N GLY A 278 10.37 -8.43 15.12
CA GLY A 278 9.09 -9.01 14.73
C GLY A 278 8.02 -7.94 14.56
N VAL A 279 6.83 -8.34 14.10
CA VAL A 279 5.64 -7.48 14.06
C VAL A 279 4.66 -7.98 15.09
N CYS A 280 4.18 -7.09 15.96
CA CYS A 280 3.11 -7.43 16.89
C CYS A 280 1.80 -7.57 16.12
N ILE A 281 1.26 -8.78 16.03
CA ILE A 281 0.04 -9.10 15.26
C ILE A 281 -1.20 -9.22 16.14
N GLY A 282 -1.04 -9.29 17.47
CA GLY A 282 -2.18 -9.36 18.39
C GLY A 282 -1.76 -9.40 19.86
N PHE A 283 -2.74 -9.51 20.74
CA PHE A 283 -2.53 -9.70 22.17
C PHE A 283 -3.58 -10.67 22.67
N ASP A 284 -3.10 -11.78 23.21
CA ASP A 284 -3.92 -12.80 23.84
C ASP A 284 -4.27 -12.33 25.26
N GLN A 285 -5.51 -11.88 25.44
CA GLN A 285 -5.96 -11.33 26.73
C GLN A 285 -5.94 -12.36 27.85
N GLU A 286 -6.27 -13.62 27.54
CA GLU A 286 -6.34 -14.70 28.51
C GLU A 286 -4.92 -15.06 28.98
N ALA A 287 -3.98 -15.19 28.05
CA ALA A 287 -2.58 -15.48 28.36
C ALA A 287 -1.76 -14.25 28.81
N LYS A 288 -2.31 -13.04 28.65
CA LYS A 288 -1.63 -11.74 28.80
C LYS A 288 -0.30 -11.69 28.03
N ARG A 289 -0.34 -12.08 26.76
CA ARG A 289 0.84 -12.17 25.88
C ARG A 289 0.61 -11.53 24.53
N TYR A 290 1.57 -10.78 24.05
CA TYR A 290 1.62 -10.30 22.67
C TYR A 290 1.88 -11.47 21.73
N ARG A 291 1.10 -11.55 20.66
CA ARG A 291 1.39 -12.40 19.52
C ARG A 291 2.28 -11.64 18.58
N VAL A 292 3.46 -12.17 18.34
CA VAL A 292 4.50 -11.54 17.52
C VAL A 292 4.85 -12.47 16.40
N ARG A 293 4.66 -12.02 15.17
CA ARG A 293 5.13 -12.73 13.98
C ARG A 293 6.58 -12.35 13.74
N ILE A 294 7.46 -13.34 13.80
CA ILE A 294 8.85 -13.21 13.36
C ILE A 294 9.07 -14.03 12.11
N ILE A 295 10.09 -13.66 11.34
CA ILE A 295 10.54 -14.47 10.22
C ILE A 295 11.97 -14.90 10.47
N ASN A 296 12.15 -16.21 10.46
CA ASN A 296 13.44 -16.85 10.68
C ASN A 296 13.71 -17.78 9.50
N SER A 297 14.77 -17.49 8.75
CA SER A 297 15.15 -18.26 7.55
C SER A 297 14.00 -18.38 6.53
N GLY A 298 13.21 -17.32 6.36
CA GLY A 298 12.07 -17.28 5.44
C GLY A 298 10.82 -18.02 5.93
N VAL A 299 10.82 -18.56 7.15
CA VAL A 299 9.64 -19.19 7.76
C VAL A 299 9.01 -18.23 8.77
N GLU A 300 7.71 -17.97 8.60
CA GLU A 300 6.90 -17.22 9.57
C GLU A 300 6.66 -18.06 10.82
N THR A 301 6.86 -17.47 11.98
CA THR A 301 6.57 -18.12 13.26
C THR A 301 5.94 -17.11 14.20
N ASP A 302 4.80 -17.48 14.76
CA ASP A 302 4.10 -16.67 15.76
C ASP A 302 4.59 -17.05 17.16
N LEU A 303 4.95 -16.04 17.93
CA LEU A 303 5.43 -16.16 19.30
C LEU A 303 4.46 -15.49 20.26
N ALA A 304 4.17 -16.12 21.39
CA ALA A 304 3.43 -15.52 22.49
C ALA A 304 4.41 -14.98 23.54
N LEU A 305 4.63 -13.67 23.53
CA LEU A 305 5.63 -12.98 24.33
C LEU A 305 5.00 -12.10 25.41
N ARG A 306 5.64 -12.01 26.57
CA ARG A 306 5.27 -11.04 27.61
C ARG A 306 5.69 -9.63 27.19
N GLU A 307 5.10 -8.62 27.81
CA GLU A 307 5.42 -7.21 27.57
C GLU A 307 6.90 -6.87 27.80
N ASP A 308 7.51 -7.43 28.85
CA ASP A 308 8.94 -7.25 29.19
C ASP A 308 9.89 -7.84 28.14
N CYS A 309 9.38 -8.74 27.28
CA CYS A 309 10.14 -9.41 26.23
C CYS A 309 10.14 -8.65 24.90
N ILE A 310 9.44 -7.52 24.84
CA ILE A 310 9.30 -6.72 23.63
C ILE A 310 9.74 -5.28 23.88
N SER A 311 10.28 -4.65 22.84
CA SER A 311 10.58 -3.22 22.83
C SER A 311 10.13 -2.66 21.49
N ILE A 312 9.30 -1.64 21.50
CA ILE A 312 8.80 -1.03 20.28
C ILE A 312 9.98 -0.35 19.58
N LEU A 313 10.39 -0.87 18.42
CA LEU A 313 11.50 -0.32 17.64
C LEU A 313 11.07 0.87 16.78
N LYS A 314 9.83 0.85 16.32
CA LYS A 314 9.25 1.92 15.53
C LYS A 314 8.20 2.61 16.39
N PRO A 315 8.44 3.83 16.89
CA PRO A 315 7.32 4.65 17.31
C PRO A 315 6.39 4.88 16.09
N LYS A 316 5.09 4.94 16.38
CA LYS A 316 3.92 4.88 15.47
C LYS A 316 3.88 5.90 14.31
N LEU A 317 4.94 6.68 14.13
CA LEU A 317 4.97 7.77 13.18
C LEU A 317 5.19 7.33 11.74
N VAL A 318 5.81 6.18 11.43
CA VAL A 318 5.99 5.76 10.02
C VAL A 318 4.62 5.60 9.34
N GLY A 319 4.42 6.32 8.24
CA GLY A 319 3.14 6.45 7.53
C GLY A 319 2.15 7.45 8.12
N SER A 320 2.52 8.11 9.22
CA SER A 320 1.69 9.15 9.82
C SER A 320 2.00 10.52 9.21
N MET A 321 0.97 11.35 9.16
CA MET A 321 1.13 12.79 8.99
C MET A 321 1.63 13.41 10.29
N VAL A 322 2.74 14.13 10.23
CA VAL A 322 3.33 14.82 11.38
C VAL A 322 3.38 16.31 11.15
N ARG A 323 3.18 17.09 12.21
CA ARG A 323 3.40 18.54 12.19
C ARG A 323 4.81 18.86 12.66
N LEU A 324 5.56 19.56 11.82
CA LEU A 324 6.91 19.96 12.13
C LEU A 324 6.88 21.10 13.15
N HIS A 325 7.74 21.01 14.16
CA HIS A 325 7.85 22.04 15.18
C HIS A 325 9.27 22.05 15.77
N GLY A 326 9.70 23.19 16.28
CA GLY A 326 11.00 23.32 16.95
C GLY A 326 12.22 23.08 16.06
N LEU A 327 12.09 23.23 14.73
CA LEU A 327 13.22 23.24 13.81
C LEU A 327 13.97 24.57 13.94
N GLU A 328 15.22 24.51 14.37
CA GLU A 328 16.08 25.69 14.51
C GLU A 328 16.77 26.05 13.18
N SER A 329 17.14 25.05 12.38
CA SER A 329 17.86 25.25 11.12
C SER A 329 16.96 25.67 9.95
N LYS A 330 15.66 25.40 10.04
CA LYS A 330 14.64 25.72 9.03
C LYS A 330 13.35 26.19 9.70
N PRO A 331 13.37 27.33 10.40
CA PRO A 331 12.22 27.79 11.19
C PRO A 331 10.97 28.04 10.34
N GLU A 332 11.13 28.36 9.05
CA GLU A 332 10.05 28.53 8.08
C GLU A 332 9.25 27.26 7.80
N LEU A 333 9.80 26.07 8.11
CA LEU A 333 9.09 24.80 7.99
C LEU A 333 8.30 24.43 9.25
N ASN A 334 8.49 25.15 10.37
CA ASN A 334 7.70 24.93 11.57
C ASN A 334 6.22 25.26 11.31
N GLY A 335 5.35 24.40 11.81
CA GLY A 335 3.91 24.48 11.60
C GLY A 335 3.41 23.79 10.34
N ARG A 336 4.29 23.47 9.36
CA ARG A 336 3.95 22.66 8.18
C ARG A 336 3.74 21.19 8.57
N PHE A 337 3.03 20.45 7.74
CA PHE A 337 2.87 19.01 7.90
C PHE A 337 3.72 18.27 6.88
N GLY A 338 4.16 17.08 7.26
CA GLY A 338 4.86 16.16 6.38
C GLY A 338 4.45 14.73 6.65
N PHE A 339 4.72 13.88 5.68
CA PHE A 339 4.47 12.44 5.74
C PHE A 339 5.74 11.74 6.19
N VAL A 340 5.67 10.98 7.28
CA VAL A 340 6.81 10.17 7.70
C VAL A 340 6.88 8.93 6.82
N ASP A 341 7.96 8.79 6.09
CA ASP A 341 8.17 7.69 5.15
C ASP A 341 9.01 6.57 5.76
N GLU A 342 10.10 6.93 6.45
CA GLU A 342 11.02 5.92 6.98
C GLU A 342 11.57 6.30 8.34
N PHE A 343 11.88 5.30 9.17
CA PHE A 343 12.70 5.51 10.36
C PHE A 343 14.14 5.06 10.07
N LEU A 344 15.03 6.05 9.96
CA LEU A 344 16.45 5.89 9.71
C LEU A 344 17.15 5.39 10.98
N ARG A 345 17.35 4.08 11.06
CA ARG A 345 17.89 3.40 12.27
C ARG A 345 19.25 3.94 12.70
N ASP A 346 20.13 4.24 11.75
CA ASP A 346 21.51 4.67 12.04
C ASP A 346 21.57 6.02 12.77
N THR A 347 20.55 6.86 12.58
CA THR A 347 20.51 8.21 13.16
C THR A 347 19.38 8.39 14.17
N GLU A 348 18.56 7.36 14.36
CA GLU A 348 17.33 7.38 15.14
C GLU A 348 16.44 8.57 14.78
N ARG A 349 16.26 8.81 13.48
CA ARG A 349 15.47 9.91 12.91
C ARG A 349 14.44 9.38 11.95
N TYR A 350 13.33 10.08 11.83
CA TYR A 350 12.32 9.90 10.81
C TYR A 350 12.66 10.68 9.55
N ARG A 351 12.69 10.02 8.40
CA ARG A 351 12.59 10.66 7.10
C ARG A 351 11.16 11.14 6.91
N VAL A 352 10.98 12.45 6.82
CA VAL A 352 9.71 13.13 6.64
C VAL A 352 9.71 13.83 5.28
N PHE A 353 8.73 13.50 4.44
CA PHE A 353 8.47 14.19 3.19
C PHE A 353 7.48 15.32 3.40
N LEU A 354 7.88 16.54 3.05
CA LEU A 354 7.00 17.68 3.04
C LEU A 354 6.56 17.93 1.59
N PRO A 355 5.25 17.97 1.30
CA PRO A 355 4.77 18.47 0.02
C PRO A 355 5.14 19.95 -0.08
N ASP A 356 6.05 20.30 -0.98
CA ASP A 356 6.49 21.69 -1.18
C ASP A 356 5.81 22.30 -2.41
N ALA A 357 5.69 21.51 -3.48
CA ALA A 357 4.90 21.82 -4.66
C ALA A 357 4.29 20.52 -5.23
N PRO A 358 3.26 20.57 -6.10
CA PRO A 358 2.77 19.39 -6.80
C PRO A 358 3.92 18.63 -7.48
N GLY A 359 4.08 17.35 -7.12
CA GLY A 359 5.16 16.50 -7.65
C GLY A 359 6.58 16.75 -7.10
N LYS A 360 6.77 17.66 -6.12
CA LYS A 360 8.05 17.87 -5.42
C LYS A 360 7.88 17.74 -3.91
N ALA A 361 8.60 16.79 -3.33
CA ALA A 361 8.65 16.59 -1.88
C ALA A 361 10.04 16.95 -1.33
N LEU A 362 10.08 17.77 -0.28
CA LEU A 362 11.30 18.00 0.50
C LEU A 362 11.47 16.87 1.51
N SER A 363 12.62 16.21 1.53
CA SER A 363 12.93 15.15 2.51
C SER A 363 13.75 15.71 3.68
N LEU A 364 13.32 15.46 4.92
CA LEU A 364 14.02 15.85 6.16
C LEU A 364 14.22 14.66 7.09
N ALA A 365 15.33 14.60 7.82
CA ALA A 365 15.57 13.62 8.87
C ALA A 365 15.35 14.24 10.28
N LEU A 366 14.23 13.93 10.91
CA LEU A 366 13.75 14.57 12.14
C LEU A 366 13.70 13.60 13.33
N LYS A 367 14.05 14.06 14.54
CA LYS A 367 13.78 13.28 15.75
C LYS A 367 12.35 13.59 16.25
N PRO A 368 11.61 12.59 16.76
CA PRO A 368 10.39 12.87 17.49
C PRO A 368 10.77 13.67 18.75
N LYS A 369 9.94 14.65 19.12
CA LYS A 369 10.13 15.48 20.32
C LYS A 369 9.10 15.13 21.36
#